data_AF-A0A423S3D3-F1
#
_entry.id   AF-A0A423S3D3-F1
#
_cell.length_a   1.000
_cell.length_b   1.000
_cell.length_c   1.000
_cell.angle_alpha   90.00
_cell.angle_beta   90.00
_cell.angle_gamma   90.00
#
_symmetry.space_group_name_H-M   'P 1'
#
loop_
_entity.id
_entity.type
_entity.pdbx_description
1 polymer ?
#
loop_
_entity_poly.entity_id
_entity_poly.type
_entity_poly.pdbx_seq_one_letter_code
_entity_poly.pdbx_strand_id
1 'polypeptide(L)'
;MFDLERKTESGESLRQVLEQVRTKTGITPAALQNPPELPEGAETVWGWFQELAAQRQQGINGGMSLSFTEIDAWGRLRGIRLARWQLDLILRLDALLLMKR
;
A
#
# COMPACT_ATOMS: atom_id res chain seq x y z
N MET A 1 -0.94 0.81 -14.63
CA MET A 1 -2.07 1.40 -13.88
C MET A 1 -2.95 0.24 -13.42
N PHE A 2 -3.39 0.18 -12.17
CA PHE A 2 -4.22 -0.93 -11.68
C PHE A 2 -5.66 -0.77 -12.19
N ASP A 3 -6.20 -1.73 -12.93
CA ASP A 3 -7.52 -1.64 -13.57
C ASP A 3 -8.66 -1.39 -12.55
N LEU A 4 -8.53 -1.90 -11.33
CA LEU A 4 -9.49 -1.70 -10.25
C LEU A 4 -9.59 -0.25 -9.77
N GLU A 5 -8.56 0.56 -10.01
CA GLU A 5 -8.52 1.97 -9.63
C GLU A 5 -9.01 2.89 -10.75
N ARG A 6 -9.30 2.33 -11.94
CA ARG A 6 -9.87 3.10 -13.05
C ARG A 6 -11.24 3.65 -12.63
N LYS A 7 -11.49 4.92 -12.96
CA LYS A 7 -12.77 5.58 -12.75
C LYS A 7 -13.82 5.09 -13.75
N THR A 8 -15.03 4.81 -13.28
CA THR A 8 -16.21 4.56 -14.12
C THR A 8 -16.83 5.88 -14.59
N GLU A 9 -17.81 5.81 -15.49
CA GLU A 9 -18.58 6.99 -15.94
C GLU A 9 -19.28 7.72 -14.77
N SER A 10 -19.57 7.01 -13.68
CA SER A 10 -20.13 7.58 -12.44
C SER A 10 -19.10 8.28 -11.54
N GLY A 11 -17.80 8.24 -11.85
CA GLY A 11 -16.73 8.85 -11.05
C GLY A 11 -16.28 8.02 -9.83
N GLU A 12 -16.90 6.87 -9.58
CA GLU A 12 -16.45 5.87 -8.60
C GLU A 12 -15.29 5.03 -9.18
N SER A 13 -14.49 4.39 -8.32
CA SER A 13 -13.51 3.41 -8.81
C SER A 13 -14.19 2.10 -9.19
N LEU A 14 -13.63 1.40 -10.18
CA LEU A 14 -14.12 0.07 -10.58
C LEU A 14 -14.21 -0.88 -9.38
N ARG A 15 -13.25 -0.81 -8.44
CA ARG A 15 -13.29 -1.54 -7.16
C ARG A 15 -14.55 -1.25 -6.36
N GLN A 16 -14.91 0.02 -6.18
CA GLN A 16 -16.09 0.42 -5.40
C GLN A 16 -17.37 -0.15 -6.01
N VAL A 17 -17.52 -0.05 -7.34
CA VAL A 17 -18.68 -0.59 -8.06
C VAL A 17 -18.77 -2.11 -7.89
N LEU A 18 -17.66 -2.83 -8.07
CA LEU A 18 -17.63 -4.29 -7.92
C LEU A 18 -17.95 -4.73 -6.48
N GLU A 19 -17.52 -3.96 -5.48
CA GLU A 19 -17.84 -4.24 -4.08
C GLU A 19 -19.32 -4.00 -3.75
N GLN A 20 -19.95 -2.98 -4.34
CA GLN A 20 -21.40 -2.79 -4.25
C GLN A 20 -22.16 -3.94 -4.92
N VAL A 21 -21.69 -4.42 -6.07
CA VAL A 21 -22.27 -5.60 -6.75
C VAL A 21 -22.17 -6.83 -5.86
N ARG A 22 -20.99 -7.10 -5.24
CA ARG A 22 -20.82 -8.21 -4.28
C ARG A 22 -21.82 -8.10 -3.13
N THR A 23 -21.96 -6.91 -2.56
CA THR A 23 -22.82 -6.67 -1.39
C THR A 23 -24.29 -6.88 -1.71
N LYS A 24 -24.75 -6.42 -2.89
CA LYS A 24 -26.15 -6.51 -3.31
C LYS A 24 -26.55 -7.89 -3.82
N THR A 25 -25.65 -8.60 -4.50
CA THR A 25 -25.96 -9.86 -5.19
C THR A 25 -25.47 -11.10 -4.45
N GLY A 26 -24.55 -10.94 -3.49
CA GLY A 26 -23.86 -12.04 -2.83
C GLY A 26 -22.82 -12.75 -3.71
N ILE A 27 -22.68 -12.37 -4.98
CA ILE A 27 -21.75 -12.98 -5.94
C ILE A 27 -20.49 -12.12 -6.01
N THR A 28 -19.33 -12.72 -5.74
CA THR A 28 -18.04 -12.05 -5.91
C THR A 28 -17.72 -11.90 -7.39
N PRO A 29 -17.63 -10.68 -7.95
CA PRO A 29 -17.28 -10.47 -9.35
C PRO A 29 -15.88 -11.00 -9.68
N ALA A 30 -15.69 -11.54 -10.89
CA ALA A 30 -14.42 -12.14 -11.33
C ALA A 30 -13.22 -11.19 -11.21
N ALA A 31 -13.41 -9.88 -11.40
CA ALA A 31 -12.33 -8.90 -11.23
C ALA A 31 -11.92 -8.64 -9.77
N LEU A 32 -12.74 -9.06 -8.79
CA LEU A 32 -12.36 -9.12 -7.37
C LEU A 32 -11.83 -10.51 -6.97
N GLN A 33 -12.00 -11.52 -7.83
CA GLN A 33 -11.38 -12.82 -7.67
C GLN A 33 -9.94 -12.71 -8.17
N ASN A 34 -8.98 -13.22 -7.39
CA ASN A 34 -7.53 -13.12 -7.65
C ASN A 34 -6.97 -11.69 -7.54
N PRO A 35 -6.76 -11.18 -6.30
CA PRO A 35 -5.88 -10.02 -6.14
C PRO A 35 -4.52 -10.33 -6.78
N PRO A 36 -3.85 -9.35 -7.42
CA PRO A 36 -2.51 -9.55 -7.94
C PRO A 36 -1.61 -10.04 -6.80
N GLU A 37 -0.97 -11.19 -7.01
CA GLU A 37 0.01 -11.70 -6.05
C GLU A 37 1.19 -10.73 -5.97
N LEU A 38 1.75 -10.60 -4.77
CA LEU A 38 3.00 -9.88 -4.60
C LEU A 38 4.06 -10.59 -5.44
N PRO A 39 4.92 -9.85 -6.17
CA PRO A 39 6.06 -10.46 -6.82
C PRO A 39 6.88 -11.28 -5.83
N GLU A 40 7.40 -12.42 -6.26
CA GLU A 40 8.22 -13.29 -5.42
C GLU A 40 9.37 -12.50 -4.78
N GLY A 41 9.52 -12.63 -3.47
CA GLY A 41 10.53 -11.89 -2.68
C GLY A 41 10.15 -10.46 -2.28
N ALA A 42 9.03 -9.90 -2.77
CA ALA A 42 8.55 -8.59 -2.33
C ALA A 42 7.81 -8.63 -0.97
N GLU A 43 7.35 -9.81 -0.55
CA GLU A 43 6.55 -10.03 0.66
C GLU A 43 7.24 -9.50 1.93
N THR A 44 8.55 -9.74 2.04
CA THR A 44 9.33 -9.32 3.19
C THR A 44 9.40 -7.80 3.28
N VAL A 45 9.77 -7.12 2.18
CA VAL A 45 9.86 -5.65 2.15
C VAL A 45 8.49 -5.02 2.29
N TRP A 46 7.44 -5.66 1.75
CA TRP A 46 6.06 -5.24 1.93
C TRP A 46 5.62 -5.31 3.39
N GLY A 47 5.97 -6.39 4.10
CA GLY A 47 5.72 -6.50 5.54
C GLY A 47 6.43 -5.40 6.34
N TRP A 48 7.71 -5.14 6.03
CA TRP A 48 8.48 -4.06 6.67
C TRP A 48 7.87 -2.69 6.43
N PHE A 49 7.44 -2.41 5.19
CA PHE A 49 6.74 -1.17 4.86
C PHE A 49 5.45 -1.01 5.66
N GLN A 50 4.65 -2.07 5.80
CA GLN A 50 3.42 -2.02 6.58
C GLN A 50 3.68 -1.71 8.07
N GLU A 51 4.70 -2.33 8.67
CA GLU A 51 5.09 -2.01 10.06
C GLU A 51 5.47 -0.54 10.22
N LEU A 52 6.31 -0.02 9.33
CA LEU A 52 6.74 1.37 9.33
C LEU A 52 5.56 2.32 9.12
N ALA A 53 4.72 2.05 8.11
CA ALA A 53 3.56 2.87 7.79
C ALA A 53 2.53 2.90 8.93
N ALA A 54 2.39 1.81 9.69
CA ALA A 54 1.51 1.76 10.86
C ALA A 54 2.01 2.63 12.04
N GLN A 55 3.32 2.87 12.13
CA GLN A 55 3.93 3.71 13.17
C GLN A 55 4.17 5.16 12.71
N ARG A 56 3.79 5.47 11.47
CA ARG A 56 3.99 6.78 10.86
C ARG A 56 3.42 7.91 11.71
N GLN A 57 4.22 8.96 11.89
CA GLN A 57 3.75 10.19 12.52
C GLN A 57 2.63 10.87 11.72
N GLN A 58 1.63 11.37 12.45
CA GLN A 58 0.51 12.11 11.87
C GLN A 58 0.76 13.61 12.02
N GLY A 59 0.63 14.35 10.92
CA GLY A 59 0.67 15.82 10.90
C GLY A 59 -0.73 16.44 10.80
N ILE A 60 -0.79 17.77 10.75
CA ILE A 60 -2.04 18.55 10.66
C ILE A 60 -2.86 18.16 9.43
N ASN A 61 -2.19 17.88 8.32
CA ASN A 61 -2.82 17.45 7.08
C ASN A 61 -2.59 15.96 6.84
N GLY A 62 -2.67 15.09 7.86
CA GLY A 62 -2.56 13.64 7.76
C GLY A 62 -1.12 13.09 7.85
N GLY A 63 -0.94 11.81 7.51
CA GLY A 63 0.33 11.10 7.71
C GLY A 63 1.53 11.77 7.02
N MET A 64 2.64 11.88 7.74
CA MET A 64 3.91 12.40 7.21
C MET A 64 4.69 11.32 6.45
N SER A 65 5.60 11.70 5.56
CA SER A 65 6.46 10.74 4.88
C SER A 65 7.42 10.07 5.87
N LEU A 66 7.74 8.79 5.64
CA LEU A 66 8.75 8.10 6.43
C LEU A 66 10.12 8.75 6.22
N SER A 67 10.76 9.13 7.32
CA SER A 67 12.11 9.69 7.33
C SER A 67 13.17 8.59 7.36
N PHE A 68 14.38 8.91 6.87
CA PHE A 68 15.53 8.02 7.02
C PHE A 68 15.82 7.67 8.48
N THR A 69 15.58 8.60 9.40
CA THR A 69 15.76 8.40 10.84
C THR A 69 14.78 7.36 11.39
N GLU A 70 13.50 7.41 11.01
CA GLU A 70 12.51 6.41 11.43
C GLU A 70 12.84 5.03 10.86
N ILE A 71 13.25 4.97 9.60
CA ILE A 71 13.61 3.72 8.94
C ILE A 71 14.88 3.10 9.56
N ASP A 72 15.90 3.91 9.84
CA ASP A 72 17.13 3.47 10.51
C ASP A 72 16.86 3.04 11.96
N ALA A 73 16.04 3.78 12.71
CA ALA A 73 15.65 3.41 14.06
C ALA A 73 14.89 2.07 14.09
N TRP A 74 13.91 1.90 13.19
CA TRP A 74 13.18 0.63 13.03
C TRP A 74 14.13 -0.52 12.66
N GLY A 75 15.06 -0.29 11.72
CA GLY A 75 16.04 -1.29 11.32
C GLY A 75 16.92 -1.74 12.49
N ARG A 76 17.39 -0.80 13.32
CA ARG A 76 18.16 -1.11 14.54
C ARG A 76 17.35 -1.91 15.55
N LEU A 77 16.10 -1.52 15.81
CA LEU A 77 15.22 -2.22 16.76
C LEU A 77 14.88 -3.65 16.30
N ARG A 78 14.81 -3.88 14.99
CA ARG A 78 14.55 -5.20 14.40
C ARG A 78 15.82 -6.02 14.13
N GLY A 79 17.01 -5.45 14.30
CA GLY A 79 18.26 -6.10 13.88
C GLY A 79 18.38 -6.30 12.37
N ILE A 80 17.69 -5.46 11.58
CA ILE A 80 17.63 -5.54 10.12
C ILE A 80 18.52 -4.46 9.52
N ARG A 81 19.43 -4.86 8.62
CA ARG A 81 20.20 -3.93 7.78
C ARG A 81 19.64 -3.95 6.36
N LEU A 82 18.98 -2.87 5.98
CA LEU A 82 18.40 -2.72 4.65
C LEU A 82 19.49 -2.60 3.58
N ALA A 83 19.33 -3.35 2.49
CA ALA A 83 20.02 -3.08 1.23
C ALA A 83 19.47 -1.80 0.59
N ARG A 84 20.29 -1.15 -0.24
CA ARG A 84 19.91 0.10 -0.92
C ARG A 84 18.55 0.00 -1.64
N TRP A 85 18.33 -1.07 -2.41
CA TRP A 85 17.09 -1.24 -3.17
C TRP A 85 15.86 -1.45 -2.27
N GLN A 86 16.02 -2.00 -1.07
CA GLN A 86 14.92 -2.22 -0.12
C GLN A 86 14.50 -0.89 0.50
N LEU A 87 15.47 -0.05 0.87
CA LEU A 87 15.23 1.32 1.32
C LEU A 87 14.53 2.14 0.23
N ASP A 88 15.06 2.10 -1.01
CA ASP A 88 14.47 2.80 -2.14
C ASP A 88 13.03 2.33 -2.43
N LEU A 89 12.76 1.03 -2.29
CA LEU A 89 11.42 0.46 -2.46
C LEU A 89 10.46 0.94 -1.36
N ILE A 90 10.87 0.91 -0.09
CA ILE A 90 10.06 1.41 1.03
C ILE A 90 9.66 2.88 0.81
N LEU A 91 10.62 3.73 0.43
CA LEU A 91 10.36 5.15 0.18
C LEU A 91 9.43 5.37 -1.02
N ARG A 92 9.52 4.56 -2.07
CA ARG A 92 8.59 4.63 -3.21
C ARG A 92 7.17 4.20 -2.83
N LEU A 93 7.03 3.14 -2.04
CA LEU A 93 5.74 2.69 -1.53
C LEU A 93 5.11 3.77 -0.63
N ASP A 94 5.91 4.41 0.20
CA ASP A 94 5.51 5.52 1.09
C ASP A 94 4.93 6.69 0.30
N ALA A 95 5.65 7.13 -0.74
CA ALA A 95 5.20 8.20 -1.63
C ALA A 95 3.89 7.83 -2.34
N LEU A 96 3.79 6.61 -2.88
CA LEU A 96 2.57 6.14 -3.55
C LEU A 96 1.37 6.10 -2.61
N LEU A 97 1.57 5.69 -1.35
CA LEU A 97 0.50 5.69 -0.34
C LEU A 97 0.02 7.11 -0.03
N LEU A 98 0.92 8.10 0.01
CA LEU A 98 0.58 9.50 0.29
C LEU A 98 0.00 10.27 -0.90
N MET A 99 0.31 9.86 -2.14
CA MET A 99 -0.28 10.46 -3.35
C MET A 99 -1.76 10.15 -3.51
N LYS A 100 -2.25 9.03 -2.95
CA LYS A 100 -3.66 8.68 -2.99
C LYS A 100 -4.44 9.47 -1.92
N ARG A 101 -4.97 10.64 -2.30
CA ARG A 101 -6.04 11.35 -1.59
C ARG A 101 -7.20 11.68 -2.51
#